data_AF-A0A960MIY1-F1
#
_entry.id   AF-A0A960MIY1-F1
#
_cell.length_a   1.000
_cell.length_b   1.000
_cell.length_c   1.000
_cell.angle_alpha   90.00
_cell.angle_beta   90.00
_cell.angle_gamma   90.00
#
_symmetry.space_group_name_H-M   'P 1'
#
loop_
_entity.id
_entity.type
_entity.pdbx_description
1 polymer ?
#
loop_
_entity_poly.entity_id
_entity_poly.type
_entity_poly.pdbx_seq_one_letter_code
_entity_poly.pdbx_strand_id
1 'polypeptide(L)'
;TIKEKGLKPAGEWNHSKIVVQDGKIQHWLNGVLAVEADTKTPEWRERIAASKFKSKVGFAPGKGHLMLTDHSDETWFRNLQVTAN
;
A
#
# COMPACT_ATOMS: atom_id res chain seq x y z
N THR A 1 -14.35 -7.88 2.59
CA THR A 1 -14.50 -6.67 1.73
C THR A 1 -13.92 -5.44 2.44
N ILE A 2 -13.67 -4.31 1.74
CA ILE A 2 -13.09 -3.09 2.37
C ILE A 2 -13.94 -2.57 3.56
N LYS A 3 -15.27 -2.79 3.54
CA LYS A 3 -16.16 -2.50 4.67
C LYS A 3 -15.81 -3.28 5.95
N GLU A 4 -15.27 -4.49 5.85
CA GLU A 4 -14.87 -5.29 7.03
C GLU A 4 -13.54 -4.79 7.62
N LYS A 5 -12.81 -3.91 6.93
CA LYS A 5 -11.50 -3.39 7.33
C LYS A 5 -11.59 -2.01 8.01
N GLY A 6 -12.78 -1.66 8.49
CA GLY A 6 -13.01 -0.44 9.26
C GLY A 6 -12.91 0.87 8.44
N LEU A 7 -13.10 0.83 7.12
CA LEU A 7 -13.13 2.04 6.29
C LEU A 7 -14.25 2.98 6.76
N LYS A 8 -13.89 4.23 7.06
CA LYS A 8 -14.87 5.27 7.40
C LYS A 8 -15.48 5.93 6.15
N PRO A 9 -16.69 6.50 6.26
CA PRO A 9 -17.33 7.24 5.17
C PRO A 9 -16.46 8.38 4.59
N ALA A 10 -16.79 8.81 3.37
CA ALA A 10 -16.19 10.00 2.78
C ALA A 10 -16.45 11.24 3.64
N GLY A 11 -15.44 12.10 3.78
CA GLY A 11 -15.47 13.24 4.71
C GLY A 11 -14.91 12.94 6.10
N GLU A 12 -14.68 11.66 6.45
CA GLU A 12 -14.06 11.27 7.71
C GLU A 12 -12.58 10.88 7.57
N TRP A 13 -11.80 11.14 8.62
CA TRP A 13 -10.38 10.81 8.66
C TRP A 13 -10.13 9.32 8.89
N ASN A 14 -9.47 8.70 7.91
CA ASN A 14 -8.87 7.37 8.03
C ASN A 14 -7.37 7.49 8.41
N HIS A 15 -6.84 6.49 9.11
CA HIS A 15 -5.43 6.36 9.43
C HIS A 15 -4.83 5.17 8.68
N SER A 16 -3.92 5.44 7.75
CA SER A 16 -3.23 4.42 6.96
C SER A 16 -1.79 4.27 7.41
N LYS A 17 -1.29 3.03 7.43
CA LYS A 17 0.12 2.73 7.72
C LYS A 17 0.62 1.68 6.75
N ILE A 18 1.82 1.90 6.22
CA ILE A 18 2.54 0.94 5.37
C ILE A 18 3.81 0.56 6.13
N VAL A 19 4.06 -0.75 6.26
CA VAL A 19 5.31 -1.29 6.83
C VAL A 19 6.00 -2.10 5.75
N VAL A 20 7.27 -1.79 5.48
CA VAL A 20 8.12 -2.56 4.57
C VAL A 20 9.35 -3.00 5.35
N GLN A 21 9.50 -4.31 5.56
CA GLN A 21 10.63 -4.87 6.29
C GLN A 21 11.05 -6.19 5.63
N ASP A 22 12.32 -6.29 5.24
CA ASP A 22 12.93 -7.50 4.67
C ASP A 22 12.15 -8.15 3.52
N GLY A 23 11.49 -7.33 2.69
CA GLY A 23 10.68 -7.79 1.56
C GLY A 23 9.23 -8.14 1.93
N LYS A 24 8.85 -8.10 3.21
CA LYS A 24 7.46 -8.15 3.65
C LYS A 24 6.85 -6.75 3.61
N ILE A 25 5.67 -6.65 2.99
CA ILE A 25 4.91 -5.41 2.86
C ILE A 25 3.57 -5.63 3.56
N GLN A 26 3.21 -4.73 4.48
CA GLN A 26 1.92 -4.74 5.16
C GLN A 26 1.22 -3.40 5.00
N HIS A 27 -0.07 -3.46 4.64
CA HIS A 27 -0.94 -2.30 4.59
C HIS A 27 -1.96 -2.39 5.73
N TRP A 28 -2.07 -1.32 6.49
CA TRP A 28 -2.98 -1.18 7.61
C TRP A 28 -3.94 -0.04 7.37
N LEU A 29 -5.20 -0.24 7.75
CA LEU A 29 -6.24 0.79 7.72
C LEU A 29 -6.93 0.82 9.08
N ASN A 30 -6.96 1.99 9.72
CA ASN A 30 -7.59 2.21 11.02
C ASN A 30 -7.19 1.17 12.09
N GLY A 31 -5.91 0.77 12.10
CA GLY A 31 -5.35 -0.20 13.04
C GLY A 31 -5.56 -1.68 12.66
N VAL A 32 -6.30 -1.97 11.60
CA VAL A 32 -6.55 -3.34 11.12
C VAL A 32 -5.60 -3.68 9.98
N LEU A 33 -4.96 -4.86 10.03
CA LEU A 33 -4.15 -5.37 8.92
C LEU A 33 -5.06 -5.65 7.73
N ALA A 34 -4.89 -4.87 6.66
CA ALA A 34 -5.71 -4.97 5.47
C ALA A 34 -5.17 -6.03 4.51
N VAL A 35 -3.88 -6.04 4.23
CA VAL A 35 -3.23 -7.01 3.36
C VAL A 35 -1.75 -7.07 3.68
N GLU A 36 -1.16 -8.24 3.47
CA GLU A 36 0.28 -8.43 3.48
C GLU A 36 0.75 -9.23 2.27
N ALA A 37 2.01 -9.03 1.91
CA ALA A 37 2.67 -9.78 0.85
C ALA A 37 4.16 -9.92 1.16
N ASP A 38 4.76 -11.03 0.74
CA ASP A 38 6.21 -11.23 0.78
C ASP A 38 6.77 -11.28 -0.65
N THR A 39 7.53 -10.24 -0.98
CA THR A 39 8.13 -10.02 -2.31
C THR A 39 9.15 -11.07 -2.73
N LYS A 40 9.61 -11.92 -1.79
CA LYS A 40 10.57 -13.00 -2.05
C LYS A 40 9.90 -14.31 -2.48
N THR A 41 8.58 -14.40 -2.39
CA THR A 41 7.83 -15.64 -2.69
C THR A 41 7.60 -15.85 -4.19
N PRO A 42 7.44 -17.11 -4.65
CA PRO A 42 6.98 -17.40 -6.01
C PRO A 42 5.61 -16.78 -6.31
N GLU A 43 4.69 -16.82 -5.33
CA GLU A 43 3.35 -16.23 -5.43
C GLU A 43 3.42 -14.73 -5.80
N TRP A 44 4.35 -13.97 -5.21
CA TRP A 44 4.54 -12.58 -5.59
C TRP A 44 4.86 -12.43 -7.08
N ARG A 45 5.78 -13.23 -7.62
CA ARG A 45 6.17 -13.19 -9.03
C ARG A 45 4.99 -13.52 -9.95
N GLU A 46 4.19 -14.52 -9.58
CA GLU A 46 2.98 -14.89 -10.31
C GLU A 46 1.95 -13.76 -10.31
N ARG A 47 1.72 -13.12 -9.15
CA ARG A 47 0.82 -11.96 -9.04
C ARG A 47 1.28 -10.79 -9.89
N ILE A 48 2.59 -10.51 -9.96
CA ILE A 48 3.14 -9.47 -10.83
C ILE A 48 2.88 -9.80 -12.31
N ALA A 49 3.15 -11.04 -12.73
CA ALA A 49 2.93 -11.49 -14.10
C ALA A 49 1.46 -11.44 -14.54
N ALA A 50 0.53 -11.65 -13.60
CA ALA A 50 -0.90 -11.53 -13.83
C ALA A 50 -1.44 -10.09 -13.72
N SER A 51 -0.66 -9.14 -13.20
CA SER A 51 -1.11 -7.78 -12.94
C SER A 51 -1.10 -6.88 -14.17
N LYS A 52 -1.77 -5.73 -14.07
CA LYS A 52 -1.66 -4.63 -15.07
C LYS A 52 -0.24 -4.06 -15.21
N PHE A 53 0.67 -4.41 -14.29
CA PHE A 53 2.05 -3.92 -14.28
C PHE A 53 3.05 -4.92 -14.89
N LYS A 54 2.60 -6.06 -15.41
CA LYS A 54 3.47 -7.12 -15.96
C LYS A 54 4.49 -6.65 -17.01
N SER A 55 4.19 -5.57 -17.74
CA SER A 55 5.05 -5.00 -18.78
C SER A 55 5.73 -3.70 -18.35
N LYS A 56 5.59 -3.28 -17.09
CA LYS A 56 6.16 -2.04 -16.58
C LYS A 56 7.61 -2.28 -16.12
N VAL A 57 8.57 -1.83 -16.92
CA VAL A 57 9.99 -1.84 -16.55
C VAL A 57 10.19 -1.10 -15.23
N GLY A 58 10.88 -1.74 -14.28
CA GLY A 58 11.17 -1.18 -12.95
C GLY A 58 10.03 -1.31 -11.93
N PHE A 59 8.91 -1.98 -12.25
CA PHE A 59 7.86 -2.24 -11.28
C PHE A 59 8.20 -3.41 -10.36
N ALA A 60 8.51 -3.08 -9.10
CA ALA A 60 8.69 -3.99 -7.95
C ALA A 60 9.71 -5.16 -8.11
N PRO A 61 10.32 -5.62 -6.99
CA PRO A 61 10.55 -4.92 -5.72
C PRO A 61 11.75 -3.96 -5.82
N GLY A 62 11.85 -2.96 -4.93
CA GLY A 62 13.01 -2.07 -4.91
C GLY A 62 12.88 -0.86 -3.99
N LYS A 63 13.88 0.01 -4.03
CA LYS A 63 13.86 1.34 -3.40
C LYS A 63 13.21 2.34 -4.34
N GLY A 64 12.48 3.30 -3.79
CA GLY A 64 11.82 4.35 -4.56
C GLY A 64 11.37 5.51 -3.69
N HIS A 65 10.65 6.45 -4.30
CA HIS A 65 10.07 7.59 -3.60
C HIS A 65 8.71 7.23 -2.97
N LEU A 66 8.35 7.95 -1.91
CA LEU A 66 6.98 7.97 -1.42
C LEU A 66 6.16 8.90 -2.31
N MET A 67 4.99 8.44 -2.74
CA MET A 67 4.08 9.18 -3.60
C MET A 67 2.71 9.27 -2.94
N LEU A 68 2.23 10.48 -2.72
CA LEU A 68 0.83 10.75 -2.43
C LEU A 68 0.15 11.04 -3.77
N THR A 69 -0.88 10.29 -4.10
CA THR A 69 -1.62 10.42 -5.36
C THR A 69 -3.01 10.94 -5.09
N ASP A 70 -3.47 11.88 -5.90
CA ASP A 70 -4.89 12.10 -6.16
C ASP A 70 -5.25 11.53 -7.54
N HIS A 71 -6.55 11.33 -7.76
CA HIS A 71 -7.09 10.94 -9.05
C HIS A 71 -8.28 11.84 -9.40
N SER A 72 -8.02 13.15 -9.45
CA SER A 72 -8.99 14.20 -9.83
C SER A 72 -10.11 14.51 -8.82
N ASP A 73 -10.07 13.91 -7.63
CA ASP A 73 -10.99 14.19 -6.51
C ASP A 73 -10.29 14.91 -5.36
N GLU A 74 -11.04 15.72 -4.60
CA GLU A 74 -10.52 16.39 -3.41
C GLU A 74 -10.01 15.37 -2.39
N THR A 75 -8.75 15.52 -1.98
CA THR A 75 -8.07 14.60 -1.06
C THR A 75 -7.28 15.37 -0.01
N TRP A 76 -7.40 14.96 1.25
CA TRP A 76 -6.69 15.60 2.38
C TRP A 76 -5.72 14.65 3.07
N PHE A 77 -4.53 15.15 3.39
CA PHE A 77 -3.51 14.41 4.14
C PHE A 77 -3.07 15.21 5.35
N ARG A 78 -2.84 14.53 6.49
CA ARG A 78 -2.23 15.11 7.69
C ARG A 78 -1.50 14.04 8.48
N ASN A 79 -0.65 14.46 9.42
CA ASN A 79 0.11 13.57 10.30
C ASN A 79 0.98 12.55 9.53
N LEU A 80 1.62 13.01 8.45
CA LEU A 80 2.54 12.20 7.67
C LEU A 80 3.83 12.00 8.45
N GLN A 81 4.13 10.76 8.81
CA GLN A 81 5.35 10.36 9.50
C GLN A 81 6.06 9.29 8.70
N VAL A 82 7.37 9.43 8.57
CA VAL A 82 8.25 8.43 7.97
C VAL A 82 9.28 8.03 9.01
N THR A 83 9.45 6.72 9.19
CA THR A 83 10.51 6.14 10.02
C THR A 83 11.31 5.21 9.14
N ALA A 84 12.60 5.49 8.99
CA ALA A 84 13.56 4.63 8.33
C ALA A 84 14.63 4.29 9.37
N ASN A 85 14.84 2.99 9.58
CA ASN A 85 15.92 2.47 10.41
C ASN A 85 17.12 2.09 9.54
#